data_AF-A0A011M432-F1
#
_entry.id   AF-A0A011M432-F1
#
_cell.length_a   1.000
_cell.length_b   1.000
_cell.length_c   1.000
_cell.angle_alpha   90.00
_cell.angle_beta   90.00
_cell.angle_gamma   90.00
#
_symmetry.space_group_name_H-M   'P 1'
#
loop_
_entity.id
_entity.type
_entity.pdbx_description
1 polymer ?
#
loop_
_entity_poly.entity_id
_entity_poly.type
_entity_poly.pdbx_seq_one_letter_code
_entity_poly.pdbx_strand_id
1 'polypeptide(L)'
;MPPGLLANPERPAYMNISSVLVHALPHALAEVQAALSALAGVEVHAVTDEGRLIVTIESDSLQGSSELFTQINQQPGVLSASMVYHQFEPDTDKEA
;
A
#
# COMPACT_ATOMS: atom_id res chain seq x y z
N MET A 1 -0.75 -45.60 -8.44
CA MET A 1 0.03 -44.73 -7.54
C MET A 1 1.02 -43.94 -8.38
N PRO A 2 0.75 -42.68 -8.75
CA PRO A 2 1.82 -41.75 -9.09
C PRO A 2 2.50 -41.25 -7.81
N PRO A 3 3.84 -41.17 -7.76
CA PRO A 3 4.56 -40.48 -6.70
C PRO A 3 4.61 -38.97 -7.05
N GLY A 4 4.59 -38.10 -6.03
CA GLY A 4 5.14 -36.75 -6.21
C GLY A 4 4.17 -35.56 -6.22
N LEU A 5 3.20 -35.49 -5.31
CA LEU A 5 2.64 -34.19 -4.92
C LEU A 5 2.39 -34.10 -3.41
N LEU A 6 3.45 -34.33 -2.63
CA LEU A 6 3.54 -33.84 -1.25
C LEU A 6 4.67 -32.82 -1.19
N ALA A 7 4.32 -31.56 -1.40
CA ALA A 7 4.91 -30.35 -0.82
C ALA A 7 4.52 -29.15 -1.70
N ASN A 8 3.49 -28.40 -1.27
CA ASN A 8 3.69 -26.97 -1.05
C ASN A 8 2.56 -26.42 -0.14
N PRO A 9 2.62 -26.61 1.19
CA PRO A 9 1.79 -25.83 2.12
C PRO A 9 2.26 -24.36 2.24
N GLU A 10 3.23 -23.93 1.44
CA GLU A 10 3.99 -22.68 1.59
C GLU A 10 3.64 -21.66 0.50
N ARG A 11 2.37 -21.24 0.47
CA ARG A 11 1.99 -19.86 0.11
C ARG A 11 0.84 -19.38 1.02
N PRO A 12 1.07 -18.98 2.28
CA PRO A 12 0.37 -17.80 2.75
C PRO A 12 1.02 -16.60 2.00
N ALA A 13 0.35 -15.55 1.58
CA ALA A 13 -0.98 -15.06 1.77
C ALA A 13 -1.21 -14.07 0.61
N TYR A 14 -2.45 -13.70 0.33
CA TYR A 14 -2.74 -12.59 -0.59
C TYR A 14 -2.12 -11.29 -0.02
N MET A 15 -0.92 -10.93 -0.46
CA MET A 15 -0.33 -9.64 -0.13
C MET A 15 -0.96 -8.60 -1.06
N ASN A 16 -1.89 -7.82 -0.50
CA ASN A 16 -2.59 -6.77 -1.23
C ASN A 16 -1.72 -5.54 -1.20
N ILE A 17 -1.25 -5.11 -2.38
CA ILE A 17 -0.46 -3.90 -2.55
C ILE A 17 -1.36 -2.88 -3.24
N SER A 18 -1.74 -1.84 -2.49
CA SER A 18 -2.64 -0.79 -2.97
C SER A 18 -1.92 0.55 -3.01
N SER A 19 -1.85 1.16 -4.19
CA SER A 19 -1.34 2.53 -4.31
C SER A 19 -2.42 3.54 -3.92
N VAL A 20 -2.03 4.57 -3.16
CA VAL A 20 -2.91 5.62 -2.64
C VAL A 20 -2.29 6.98 -2.92
N LEU A 21 -3.06 7.84 -3.57
CA LEU A 21 -2.75 9.24 -3.70
C LEU A 21 -3.34 9.98 -2.51
N VAL A 22 -2.47 10.56 -1.70
CA VAL A 22 -2.85 11.42 -0.58
C VAL A 22 -2.65 12.86 -1.01
N HIS A 23 -3.68 13.67 -0.78
CA HIS A 23 -3.62 15.10 -0.95
C HIS A 23 -3.62 15.72 0.44
N ALA A 24 -2.53 16.37 0.81
CA ALA A 24 -2.33 17.04 2.07
C ALA A 24 -2.14 18.54 1.87
N LEU A 25 -2.30 19.29 2.95
CA LEU A 25 -2.00 20.71 2.98
C LEU A 25 -0.48 20.92 2.80
N PRO A 26 -0.04 21.83 1.92
CA PRO A 26 1.39 22.04 1.63
C PRO A 26 2.20 22.49 2.86
N HIS A 27 1.56 23.15 3.83
CA HIS A 27 2.21 23.53 5.09
C HIS A 27 2.30 22.40 6.12
N ALA A 28 1.46 21.36 5.99
CA ALA A 28 1.47 20.17 6.86
C ALA A 28 2.14 18.96 6.18
N LEU A 29 2.71 19.16 4.98
CA LEU A 29 3.18 18.08 4.12
C LEU A 29 4.29 17.25 4.76
N ALA A 30 5.25 17.91 5.39
CA ALA A 30 6.35 17.25 6.11
C ALA A 30 5.84 16.44 7.32
N GLU A 31 4.84 16.96 8.04
CA GLU A 31 4.23 16.27 9.18
C GLU A 31 3.44 15.05 8.72
N VAL A 32 2.63 15.19 7.67
CA VAL A 32 1.88 14.09 7.05
C VAL A 32 2.84 13.03 6.53
N GLN A 33 3.89 13.39 5.80
CA GLN A 33 4.88 12.45 5.30
C GLN A 33 5.53 11.63 6.43
N ALA A 34 5.93 12.31 7.52
CA ALA A 34 6.52 11.65 8.68
C ALA A 34 5.52 10.72 9.38
N ALA A 35 4.26 11.15 9.53
CA ALA A 35 3.20 10.33 10.12
C ALA A 35 2.90 9.08 9.28
N LEU A 36 2.80 9.24 7.96
CA LEU A 36 2.56 8.14 7.03
C LEU A 36 3.73 7.16 6.99
N SER A 37 4.97 7.64 7.00
CA SER A 37 6.16 6.78 7.03
C SER A 37 6.35 6.04 8.36
N ALA A 38 5.64 6.46 9.41
CA ALA A 38 5.63 5.76 10.70
C ALA A 38 4.57 4.65 10.78
N LEU A 39 3.65 4.58 9.82
CA LEU A 39 2.65 3.51 9.75
C LEU A 39 3.30 2.24 9.19
N ALA A 40 3.18 1.14 9.92
CA ALA A 40 3.65 -0.16 9.43
C ALA A 40 2.82 -0.59 8.21
N GLY A 41 3.51 -0.98 7.13
CA GLY A 41 2.87 -1.34 5.86
C GLY A 41 2.46 -0.13 5.01
N VAL A 42 2.99 1.07 5.28
CA VAL A 42 2.84 2.24 4.40
C VAL A 42 4.21 2.73 3.96
N GLU A 43 4.41 2.81 2.64
CA GLU A 43 5.62 3.39 2.04
C GLU A 43 5.28 4.65 1.26
N VAL A 44 6.04 5.72 1.45
CA VAL A 44 5.90 6.97 0.68
C VAL A 44 6.87 6.94 -0.50
N HIS A 45 6.35 6.86 -1.73
CA HIS A 45 7.17 6.81 -2.94
C HIS A 45 7.45 8.18 -3.55
N ALA A 46 6.49 9.09 -3.48
CA ALA A 46 6.63 10.42 -4.07
C ALA A 46 5.93 11.48 -3.25
N VAL A 47 6.49 12.69 -3.28
CA VAL A 47 5.94 13.89 -2.65
C VAL A 47 6.14 15.06 -3.61
N THR A 48 5.12 15.88 -3.78
CA THR A 48 5.16 17.10 -4.60
C THR A 48 4.94 18.32 -3.73
N ASP A 49 5.57 19.46 -4.04
CA ASP A 49 5.34 20.75 -3.37
C ASP A 49 3.88 21.23 -3.39
N GLU A 50 3.07 20.70 -4.31
CA GLU A 50 1.63 20.99 -4.39
C GLU A 50 0.79 20.29 -3.32
N GLY A 51 1.38 19.50 -2.42
CA GLY A 51 0.64 18.78 -1.37
C GLY A 51 0.26 17.35 -1.72
N ARG A 52 0.68 16.82 -2.88
CA ARG A 52 0.37 15.42 -3.26
C ARG A 52 1.46 14.47 -2.79
N LEU A 53 1.06 13.34 -2.23
CA LEU A 53 1.91 12.23 -1.85
C LEU A 53 1.40 10.95 -2.53
N ILE A 54 2.32 10.16 -3.08
CA ILE A 54 2.03 8.80 -3.53
C ILE A 54 2.55 7.85 -2.47
N VAL A 55 1.65 7.05 -1.92
CA VAL A 55 1.97 6.05 -0.91
C VAL A 55 1.47 4.68 -1.34
N THR A 56 2.14 3.64 -0.89
CA THR A 56 1.72 2.26 -1.09
C THR A 56 1.35 1.66 0.25
N ILE A 57 0.23 0.95 0.28
CA ILE A 57 -0.23 0.18 1.42
C ILE A 57 0.03 -1.29 1.13
N GLU A 58 0.79 -1.94 2.00
CA GLU A 58 1.07 -3.37 1.99
C GLU A 58 0.33 -4.02 3.15
N SER A 59 -0.50 -5.03 2.87
CA SER A 59 -1.22 -5.76 3.91
C SER A 59 -1.55 -7.19 3.49
N ASP A 60 -1.52 -8.12 4.45
CA ASP A 60 -1.91 -9.52 4.27
C ASP A 60 -3.43 -9.74 4.11
N SER A 61 -4.23 -8.67 4.17
CA SER A 61 -5.70 -8.74 4.15
C SER A 61 -6.33 -7.43 3.65
N LEU A 62 -7.44 -7.55 2.92
CA LEU A 62 -8.23 -6.40 2.43
C LEU A 62 -8.77 -5.52 3.55
N GLN A 63 -9.05 -6.11 4.72
CA GLN A 63 -9.49 -5.37 5.89
C GLN A 63 -8.36 -4.48 6.45
N GLY A 64 -7.13 -5.00 6.50
CA GLY A 64 -5.95 -4.26 6.96
C GLY A 64 -5.61 -3.10 6.04
N SER A 65 -5.67 -3.31 4.72
CA SER A 65 -5.45 -2.23 3.76
C SER A 65 -6.51 -1.14 3.84
N SER A 66 -7.78 -1.51 4.10
CA SER A 66 -8.88 -0.55 4.28
C SER A 66 -8.76 0.25 5.57
N GLU A 67 -8.28 -0.39 6.64
CA GLU A 67 -8.03 0.27 7.93
C GLU A 67 -6.86 1.26 7.82
N LEU A 68 -5.75 0.85 7.19
CA LEU A 68 -4.64 1.75 6.88
C LEU A 68 -5.10 2.90 6.00
N PHE A 69 -5.84 2.65 4.92
CA PHE A 69 -6.40 3.71 4.08
C PHE A 69 -7.24 4.72 4.89
N THR A 70 -8.06 4.23 5.81
CA THR A 70 -8.86 5.09 6.69
C THR A 70 -7.96 5.92 7.62
N GLN A 71 -6.94 5.31 8.21
CA GLN A 71 -5.97 6.01 9.06
C GLN A 71 -5.20 7.09 8.30
N ILE A 72 -4.83 6.84 7.05
CA ILE A 72 -4.19 7.80 6.15
C ILE A 72 -5.15 8.96 5.87
N ASN A 73 -6.41 8.67 5.54
CA ASN A 73 -7.41 9.70 5.25
C ASN A 73 -7.72 10.58 6.48
N GLN A 74 -7.65 10.02 7.68
CA GLN A 74 -7.87 10.73 8.94
C GLN A 74 -6.63 11.46 9.48
N GLN A 75 -5.47 11.37 8.81
CA GLN A 75 -4.28 12.08 9.28
C GLN A 75 -4.50 13.60 9.30
N PRO A 76 -4.09 14.29 10.38
CA PRO A 76 -4.18 15.74 10.44
C PRO A 76 -3.36 16.36 9.32
N GLY A 77 -3.99 17.25 8.56
CA GLY A 77 -3.38 17.87 7.38
C GLY A 77 -3.71 17.18 6.05
N VAL A 78 -4.32 15.98 6.06
CA VAL A 78 -4.82 15.33 4.85
C VAL A 78 -6.17 15.94 4.45
N LEU A 79 -6.25 16.37 3.20
CA LEU A 79 -7.46 16.89 2.55
C LEU A 79 -8.29 15.77 1.94
N SER A 80 -7.62 14.80 1.33
CA SER A 80 -8.25 13.64 0.70
C SER A 80 -7.23 12.53 0.50
N ALA A 81 -7.69 11.28 0.51
CA ALA A 81 -6.92 10.13 0.06
C ALA A 81 -7.76 9.37 -0.97
N SER A 82 -7.14 8.95 -2.05
CA SER A 82 -7.79 8.24 -3.15
C SER A 82 -6.94 7.05 -3.54
N MET A 83 -7.54 5.85 -3.57
CA MET A 83 -6.83 4.65 -3.97
C MET A 83 -6.63 4.66 -5.49
N VAL A 84 -5.37 4.74 -5.92
CA VAL A 84 -4.97 4.81 -7.32
C VAL A 84 -4.45 3.43 -7.72
N TYR A 85 -5.38 2.51 -7.96
CA TYR A 85 -5.16 1.23 -8.62
C TYR A 85 -4.31 0.17 -7.85
N HIS A 86 -4.60 -1.08 -8.19
CA HIS A 86 -4.13 -2.31 -7.56
C HIS A 86 -3.41 -3.08 -8.69
N GLN A 87 -2.08 -3.16 -8.69
CA GLN A 87 -1.38 -4.00 -9.66
C GLN A 87 -1.42 -5.44 -9.14
N PHE A 88 -2.37 -6.23 -9.64
CA PHE A 88 -2.19 -7.68 -9.67
C PHE A 88 -1.06 -7.94 -10.68
N GLU A 89 0.15 -8.24 -10.22
CA GLU A 89 1.05 -9.06 -11.02
C GLU A 89 0.57 -10.51 -10.85
N PRO A 90 -0.11 -11.12 -11.84
CA PRO A 90 0.08 -12.55 -11.99
C PRO A 90 1.57 -12.73 -12.28
N ASP A 91 2.24 -13.48 -11.40
CA ASP A 91 3.60 -13.98 -11.58
C ASP A 91 3.79 -14.31 -13.06
N THR A 92 4.44 -13.39 -13.79
CA THR A 92 4.78 -13.66 -15.18
C THR A 92 6.05 -14.47 -15.07
N ASP A 93 5.86 -15.78 -15.06
CA ASP A 93 6.83 -16.78 -15.49
C ASP A 93 7.61 -16.20 -16.69
N LYS A 94 8.76 -15.59 -16.39
CA LYS A 94 9.79 -15.33 -17.39
C LYS A 94 10.52 -16.65 -17.57
N GLU A 95 9.90 -17.56 -18.30
CA GLU A 95 10.62 -18.70 -18.86
C GLU A 95 11.38 -18.20 -20.09
N ALA A 96 12.71 -18.22 -19.97
CA ALA A 96 13.69 -17.93 -21.02
C ALA A 96 14.12 -19.23 -21.72
#